data_AF-A0A7G7MQT3-F1
#
_entry.id   AF-A0A7G7MQT3-F1
#
_cell.length_a   1.000
_cell.length_b   1.000
_cell.length_c   1.000
_cell.angle_alpha   90.00
_cell.angle_beta   90.00
_cell.angle_gamma   90.00
#
_symmetry.space_group_name_H-M   'P 1'
#
loop_
_entity.id
_entity.type
_entity.pdbx_description
1 polymer ?
#
loop_
_entity_poly.entity_id
_entity_poly.type
_entity_poly.pdbx_seq_one_letter_code
_entity_poly.pdbx_strand_id
1 'polypeptide(L)'
;MTDAVDYPARLQCSRAEARHHRRMGVLWTVGVLPAGVENVQPLASGVEESWAAAIDEASGALVVAAADRGRAEYRVSVAGAEMMVIPGLTEDGEVDLSSLQDTLTSITRGYGD
;
A
#
# COMPACT_ATOMS: atom_id res chain seq x y z
N MET A 1 32.75 43.47 -18.42
CA MET A 1 32.45 42.37 -19.38
C MET A 1 31.74 41.32 -18.55
N THR A 2 30.42 41.36 -18.60
CA THR A 2 29.52 40.78 -17.59
C THR A 2 29.19 39.34 -17.94
N ASP A 3 29.30 38.49 -16.93
CA ASP A 3 28.94 37.07 -16.90
C ASP A 3 27.44 36.89 -17.19
N ALA A 4 27.10 36.09 -18.20
CA ALA A 4 25.74 35.71 -18.52
C ALA A 4 25.61 34.18 -18.40
N VAL A 5 24.91 33.79 -17.35
CA VAL A 5 24.46 32.43 -17.02
C VAL A 5 23.67 31.83 -18.18
N ASP A 6 24.19 30.76 -18.78
CA ASP A 6 23.48 29.94 -19.77
C ASP A 6 22.64 28.88 -19.03
N TYR A 7 21.32 29.02 -19.13
CA TYR A 7 20.35 28.02 -18.69
C TYR A 7 19.88 27.27 -19.95
N PRO A 8 20.28 26.00 -20.19
CA PRO A 8 19.72 25.29 -21.31
C PRO A 8 18.48 24.48 -20.92
N ALA A 9 17.43 24.81 -21.66
CA ALA A 9 16.52 23.88 -22.32
C ALA A 9 15.47 23.14 -21.46
N ARG A 10 14.23 23.64 -21.59
CA ARG A 10 12.98 22.89 -21.48
C ARG A 10 13.11 21.51 -22.12
N LEU A 11 13.23 20.46 -21.31
CA LEU A 11 13.12 19.08 -21.77
C LEU A 11 11.67 18.81 -22.17
N GLN A 12 11.46 18.73 -23.48
CA GLN A 12 10.29 18.13 -24.09
C GLN A 12 10.21 16.68 -23.62
N CYS A 13 9.33 16.42 -22.67
CA CYS A 13 9.03 15.08 -22.20
C CYS A 13 8.57 14.23 -23.39
N SER A 14 9.41 13.29 -23.81
CA SER A 14 9.12 12.43 -24.95
C SER A 14 8.00 11.45 -24.57
N ARG A 15 7.10 11.13 -25.50
CA ARG A 15 6.01 10.14 -25.28
C ARG A 15 6.51 8.76 -24.83
N ALA A 16 7.81 8.50 -24.93
CA ALA A 16 8.50 7.28 -24.50
C ALA A 16 8.87 7.30 -23.00
N GLU A 17 9.25 8.45 -22.42
CA GLU A 17 9.51 8.57 -20.98
C GLU A 17 8.23 8.49 -20.16
N ALA A 18 7.12 9.07 -20.66
CA ALA A 18 5.81 8.90 -20.06
C ALA A 18 5.33 7.43 -20.05
N ARG A 19 5.83 6.59 -20.98
CA ARG A 19 5.57 5.14 -21.02
C ARG A 19 6.48 4.36 -20.09
N HIS A 20 7.66 4.88 -19.75
CA HIS A 20 8.58 4.25 -18.80
C HIS A 20 8.10 4.45 -17.35
N HIS A 21 7.51 5.61 -17.03
CA HIS A 21 6.84 5.82 -15.74
C HIS A 21 5.55 5.01 -15.57
N ARG A 22 4.90 4.57 -16.67
CA ARG A 22 3.79 3.60 -16.65
C ARG A 22 4.23 2.12 -16.48
N ARG A 23 5.52 1.83 -16.34
CA ARG A 23 6.07 0.46 -16.19
C ARG A 23 6.50 0.09 -14.78
N MET A 24 6.46 1.02 -13.83
CA MET A 24 6.71 0.68 -12.42
C MET A 24 5.35 0.39 -11.80
N GLY A 25 4.96 -0.88 -11.76
CA GLY A 25 3.73 -1.29 -11.08
C GLY A 25 3.74 -0.85 -9.61
N VAL A 26 2.56 -0.84 -9.02
CA VAL A 26 2.33 -0.46 -7.63
C VAL A 26 2.66 -1.64 -6.73
N LEU A 27 3.78 -1.53 -6.01
CA LEU A 27 4.17 -2.48 -4.98
C LEU A 27 3.18 -2.43 -3.81
N TRP A 28 2.80 -3.60 -3.32
CA TRP A 28 2.08 -3.76 -2.07
C TRP A 28 2.70 -4.85 -1.20
N THR A 29 2.55 -4.72 0.12
CA THR A 29 3.02 -5.71 1.12
C THR A 29 2.05 -5.82 2.28
N VAL A 30 1.93 -7.02 2.84
CA VAL A 30 1.24 -7.31 4.10
C VAL A 30 2.20 -8.05 5.02
N GLY A 31 2.31 -7.58 6.25
CA GLY A 31 3.07 -8.21 7.32
C GLY A 31 2.28 -8.22 8.62
N VAL A 32 2.75 -9.00 9.59
CA VAL A 32 2.19 -9.05 10.95
C VAL A 32 3.29 -8.70 11.95
N LEU A 33 2.93 -7.97 13.00
CA LEU A 33 3.76 -7.75 14.17
C LEU A 33 3.20 -8.61 15.32
N PRO A 34 3.78 -9.80 15.57
CA PRO A 34 3.32 -10.65 16.66
C PRO A 34 3.56 -9.98 18.03
N ALA A 35 2.72 -10.31 18.99
CA ALA A 35 2.89 -9.81 20.36
C ALA A 35 4.28 -10.18 20.92
N GLY A 36 4.97 -9.20 21.49
CA GLY A 36 6.30 -9.38 22.10
C GLY A 36 7.46 -9.47 21.11
N VAL A 37 7.23 -9.21 19.81
CA VAL A 37 8.27 -9.13 18.79
C VAL A 37 8.34 -7.70 18.25
N GLU A 38 9.56 -7.17 18.07
CA GLU A 38 9.77 -5.80 17.57
C GLU A 38 9.73 -5.70 16.05
N ASN A 39 9.91 -6.83 15.36
CA ASN A 39 10.04 -6.88 13.91
C ASN A 39 8.78 -7.43 13.24
N VAL A 40 8.39 -6.77 12.15
CA VAL A 40 7.31 -7.22 11.26
C VAL A 40 7.75 -8.50 10.54
N GLN A 41 6.92 -9.52 10.61
CA GLN A 41 7.06 -10.74 9.81
C GLN A 41 6.32 -10.55 8.47
N PRO A 42 6.99 -10.72 7.33
CA PRO A 42 6.34 -10.60 6.02
C PRO A 42 5.36 -11.76 5.82
N LEU A 43 4.18 -11.46 5.28
CA LEU A 43 3.14 -12.45 4.97
C LEU A 43 2.87 -12.57 3.48
N ALA A 44 2.69 -11.44 2.80
CA ALA A 44 2.40 -11.39 1.36
C ALA A 44 2.93 -10.11 0.73
N SER A 45 3.16 -10.14 -0.57
CA SER A 45 3.54 -8.96 -1.35
C SER A 45 3.28 -9.19 -2.83
N GLY A 46 3.05 -8.12 -3.57
CA GLY A 46 2.84 -8.18 -5.01
C GLY A 46 3.05 -6.82 -5.67
N VAL A 47 2.89 -6.80 -6.99
CA VAL A 47 3.06 -5.60 -7.82
C VAL A 47 1.93 -5.56 -8.82
N GLU A 48 1.11 -4.51 -8.77
CA GLU A 48 -0.05 -4.38 -9.67
C GLU A 48 0.08 -3.25 -10.67
N GLU A 49 -0.67 -3.33 -11.77
CA GLU A 49 -0.63 -2.31 -12.83
C GLU A 49 -1.29 -0.98 -12.40
N SER A 50 -2.04 -0.97 -11.29
CA SER A 50 -2.72 0.20 -10.78
C SER A 50 -2.79 0.22 -9.27
N TRP A 51 -2.99 1.42 -8.72
CA TRP A 51 -3.13 1.61 -7.28
C TRP A 51 -4.39 0.93 -6.73
N ALA A 52 -5.50 0.99 -7.45
CA ALA A 52 -6.74 0.32 -7.07
C ALA A 52 -6.58 -1.20 -7.02
N ALA A 53 -5.92 -1.81 -8.01
CA ALA A 53 -5.63 -3.23 -8.01
C ALA A 53 -4.71 -3.63 -6.84
N ALA A 54 -3.68 -2.82 -6.56
CA ALA A 54 -2.79 -3.09 -5.42
C ALA A 54 -3.51 -2.99 -4.07
N ILE A 55 -4.45 -2.06 -3.92
CA ILE A 55 -5.30 -1.96 -2.73
C ILE A 55 -6.17 -3.20 -2.59
N ASP A 56 -6.82 -3.66 -3.67
CA ASP A 56 -7.70 -4.83 -3.65
C ASP A 56 -6.93 -6.10 -3.25
N GLU A 57 -5.78 -6.34 -3.89
CA GLU A 57 -4.91 -7.48 -3.58
C GLU A 57 -4.35 -7.43 -2.16
N ALA A 58 -3.87 -6.25 -1.70
CA ALA A 58 -3.42 -6.08 -0.34
C ALA A 58 -4.54 -6.30 0.69
N SER A 59 -5.76 -5.88 0.37
CA SER A 59 -6.94 -6.08 1.21
C SER A 59 -7.32 -7.54 1.31
N GLY A 60 -7.36 -8.25 0.18
CA GLY A 60 -7.60 -9.69 0.15
C GLY A 60 -6.55 -10.45 0.96
N ALA A 61 -5.27 -10.12 0.79
CA ALA A 61 -4.18 -10.73 1.54
C ALA A 61 -4.27 -10.45 3.05
N LEU A 62 -4.67 -9.24 3.46
CA LEU A 62 -4.91 -8.91 4.87
C LEU A 62 -6.06 -9.73 5.47
N VAL A 63 -7.17 -9.87 4.76
CA VAL A 63 -8.32 -10.67 5.22
C VAL A 63 -7.92 -12.13 5.40
N VAL A 64 -7.21 -12.71 4.43
CA VAL A 64 -6.70 -14.10 4.55
C VAL A 64 -5.74 -14.24 5.74
N ALA A 65 -4.83 -13.28 5.92
CA ALA A 65 -3.89 -13.29 7.04
C ALA A 65 -4.61 -13.22 8.40
N ALA A 66 -5.61 -12.35 8.53
CA ALA A 66 -6.39 -12.17 9.74
C ALA A 66 -7.29 -13.38 10.05
N ALA A 67 -7.83 -14.03 9.02
CA ALA A 67 -8.59 -15.28 9.18
C ALA A 67 -7.72 -16.43 9.70
N ASP A 68 -6.46 -16.51 9.25
CA ASP A 68 -5.50 -17.57 9.63
C ASP A 68 -4.89 -17.35 11.02
N ARG A 69 -4.48 -16.11 11.33
CA ARG A 69 -3.70 -15.78 12.55
C ARG A 69 -4.51 -15.13 13.66
N GLY A 70 -5.74 -14.73 13.36
CA GLY A 70 -6.59 -14.01 14.30
C GLY A 70 -6.16 -12.56 14.52
N ARG A 71 -6.51 -12.02 15.69
CA ARG A 71 -6.30 -10.61 16.02
C ARG A 71 -4.83 -10.33 16.37
N ALA A 72 -4.17 -9.55 15.51
CA ALA A 72 -2.81 -9.05 15.70
C ALA A 72 -2.68 -7.65 15.10
N GLU A 73 -1.53 -7.00 15.29
CA GLU A 73 -1.19 -5.81 14.53
C GLU A 73 -0.65 -6.22 13.16
N TYR A 74 -1.31 -5.76 12.11
CA TYR A 74 -0.88 -5.96 10.72
C TYR A 74 -0.31 -4.66 10.16
N ARG A 75 0.73 -4.80 9.33
CA ARG A 75 1.36 -3.72 8.59
C ARG A 75 1.08 -3.91 7.11
N VAL A 76 0.40 -2.95 6.50
CA VAL A 76 0.07 -2.96 5.08
C VAL A 76 0.75 -1.78 4.43
N SER A 77 1.40 -1.99 3.28
CA SER A 77 1.94 -0.90 2.48
C SER A 77 1.44 -1.00 1.05
N VAL A 78 1.05 0.13 0.45
CA VAL A 78 0.71 0.24 -0.97
C VAL A 78 1.36 1.50 -1.53
N ALA A 79 2.15 1.37 -2.59
CA ALA A 79 2.94 2.49 -3.15
C ALA A 79 3.81 3.22 -2.12
N GLY A 80 4.26 2.54 -1.06
CA GLY A 80 5.06 3.12 0.02
C GLY A 80 4.25 3.87 1.09
N ALA A 81 2.93 4.01 0.94
CA ALA A 81 2.06 4.45 2.03
C ALA A 81 1.85 3.28 3.00
N GLU A 82 2.34 3.39 4.24
CA GLU A 82 2.22 2.36 5.27
C GLU A 82 1.02 2.62 6.19
N MET A 83 0.35 1.55 6.57
CA MET A 83 -0.80 1.54 7.47
C MET A 83 -0.64 0.43 8.50
N MET A 84 -1.01 0.76 9.73
CA MET A 84 -1.16 -0.19 10.83
C MET A 84 -2.64 -0.53 10.97
N VAL A 85 -2.96 -1.83 10.97
CA VAL A 85 -4.34 -2.31 11.08
C VAL A 85 -4.43 -3.32 12.22
N ILE A 86 -5.32 -3.07 13.17
CA ILE A 86 -5.68 -4.01 14.23
C ILE A 86 -7.15 -4.36 14.01
N PRO A 87 -7.48 -5.62 13.63
CA PRO A 87 -8.86 -6.01 13.41
C PRO A 87 -9.72 -5.80 14.67
N GLY A 88 -10.95 -5.34 14.43
CA GLY A 88 -12.00 -5.35 15.42
C GLY A 88 -12.42 -6.78 15.78
N LEU A 89 -13.28 -6.88 16.78
CA LEU A 89 -13.95 -8.14 17.12
C LEU A 89 -15.45 -8.00 16.83
N THR A 90 -16.08 -9.10 16.43
CA THR A 90 -17.54 -9.23 16.39
C THR A 90 -18.10 -9.29 17.81
N GLU A 91 -19.43 -9.24 17.93
CA GLU A 91 -20.12 -9.40 19.23
C GLU A 91 -19.84 -10.75 19.89
N ASP A 92 -19.56 -11.78 19.09
CA ASP A 92 -19.17 -13.12 19.55
C ASP A 92 -17.69 -13.22 19.97
N GLY A 93 -16.91 -12.14 19.82
CA GLY A 93 -15.48 -12.11 20.15
C GLY A 93 -14.56 -12.64 19.05
N GLU A 94 -15.10 -12.95 17.86
CA GLU A 94 -14.34 -13.40 16.69
C GLU A 94 -13.75 -12.21 15.93
N VAL A 95 -12.75 -12.42 15.08
CA VAL A 95 -12.18 -11.33 14.26
C VAL A 95 -13.21 -10.82 13.26
N ASP A 96 -13.45 -9.50 13.27
CA ASP A 96 -14.32 -8.87 12.26
C ASP A 96 -13.55 -8.63 10.95
N LEU A 97 -13.67 -9.60 10.04
CA LEU A 97 -13.05 -9.55 8.72
C LEU A 97 -13.75 -8.58 7.76
N SER A 98 -15.04 -8.26 7.99
CA SER A 98 -15.83 -7.44 7.08
C SER A 98 -15.33 -5.99 7.06
N SER A 99 -15.06 -5.42 8.24
CA SER A 99 -14.53 -4.06 8.38
C SER A 99 -13.09 -3.89 7.84
N LEU A 100 -12.32 -4.97 7.69
CA LEU A 100 -10.95 -4.90 7.17
C LEU A 100 -10.90 -4.53 5.69
N GLN A 101 -11.83 -5.04 4.90
CA GLN A 101 -11.90 -4.77 3.46
C GLN A 101 -12.31 -3.31 3.17
N ASP A 102 -13.18 -2.75 4.00
CA ASP A 102 -13.60 -1.34 3.92
C ASP A 102 -12.51 -0.35 4.37
N THR A 103 -11.64 -0.77 5.30
CA THR A 103 -10.59 0.08 5.86
C THR A 103 -9.62 0.55 4.77
N LEU A 104 -9.09 -0.37 3.97
CA LEU A 104 -8.12 -0.04 2.91
C LEU A 104 -8.75 0.75 1.76
N THR A 105 -10.01 0.48 1.45
CA THR A 105 -10.76 1.24 0.43
C THR A 105 -10.97 2.71 0.84
N SER A 106 -11.16 2.98 2.14
CA SER A 106 -11.34 4.34 2.67
C SER A 106 -10.09 5.23 2.52
N ILE A 107 -8.90 4.64 2.52
CA ILE A 107 -7.63 5.37 2.31
C ILE A 107 -7.51 5.93 0.89
N THR A 108 -8.18 5.31 -0.08
CA THR A 108 -8.28 5.79 -1.47
C THR A 108 -8.84 7.21 -1.58
N ARG A 109 -9.71 7.61 -0.64
CA ARG A 109 -10.37 8.93 -0.63
C ARG A 109 -9.59 10.00 0.12
N GLY A 110 -8.59 9.63 0.92
CA GLY A 110 -7.81 10.57 1.74
C GLY A 110 -6.55 11.13 1.06
N TYR A 111 -6.04 10.46 0.02
CA TYR A 111 -4.81 10.83 -0.69
C TYR A 111 -5.03 11.29 -2.14
N GLY A 112 -6.29 11.48 -2.55
CA GLY A 112 -6.68 11.93 -3.87
C GLY A 112 -7.64 13.11 -3.82
N ASP A 113 -7.13 14.28 -3.45
CA ASP A 113 -7.60 15.60 -3.92
C ASP A 113 -6.38 16.43 -4.36
#